data_AF-A0A127SXP8-F1
#
_entry.id   AF-A0A127SXP8-F1
#
_cell.length_a   1.000
_cell.length_b   1.000
_cell.length_c   1.000
_cell.angle_alpha   90.00
_cell.angle_beta   90.00
_cell.angle_gamma   90.00
#
_symmetry.space_group_name_H-M   'P 1'
#
loop_
_entity.id
_entity.type
_entity.pdbx_description
1 polymer ?
#
loop_
_entity_poly.entity_id
_entity_poly.type
_entity_poly.pdbx_seq_one_letter_code
_entity_poly.pdbx_strand_id
1 'polypeptide(L)'
;TVITRESFKDQIWPLPVSDLLYVGRATTEKLRLYGIRTIGDLAQADRAMLIRRLGVNGEKLWVFANGLDQSRVMPCDYEIPIKSVGHGITCTDDLFSKDEVRHVLMELSQEVGLKLRKNKLAATRVRISVRDNTLSQREYQGKLTFPTQSYTEIAAAGFELFCKKHTWNNNIRSLTISAIDLIPSGTPIQLDLWSDFTKHNK
;
A
#
# COMPACT_ATOMS: atom_id res chain seq x y z
N THR A 1 1.24 -2.24 -34.03
CA THR A 1 -0.18 -1.87 -34.18
C THR A 1 -0.33 -0.40 -33.84
N VAL A 2 -1.04 0.38 -34.66
CA VAL A 2 -1.33 1.80 -34.40
C VAL A 2 -2.82 1.91 -34.09
N ILE A 3 -3.17 2.51 -32.96
CA ILE A 3 -4.56 2.71 -32.52
C ILE A 3 -4.82 4.23 -32.55
N THR A 4 -5.75 4.66 -33.39
CA THR A 4 -6.10 6.08 -33.55
C THR A 4 -7.42 6.41 -32.86
N ARG A 5 -7.75 7.70 -32.70
CA ARG A 5 -9.02 8.14 -32.08
C ARG A 5 -10.25 7.70 -32.86
N GLU A 6 -10.11 7.49 -34.16
CA GLU A 6 -11.19 7.06 -35.04
C GLU A 6 -11.34 5.53 -34.97
N SER A 7 -10.23 4.79 -34.88
CA SER A 7 -10.21 3.33 -34.98
C SER A 7 -10.27 2.59 -33.64
N PHE A 8 -10.04 3.27 -32.51
CA PHE A 8 -9.95 2.56 -31.22
C PHE A 8 -11.26 1.87 -30.84
N LYS A 9 -12.43 2.42 -31.19
CA LYS A 9 -13.71 1.78 -30.85
C LYS A 9 -13.82 0.41 -31.50
N ASP A 10 -13.49 0.31 -32.78
CA ASP A 10 -13.59 -0.96 -33.51
C ASP A 10 -12.54 -1.97 -33.07
N GLN A 11 -11.35 -1.51 -32.66
CA GLN A 11 -10.25 -2.39 -32.24
C GLN A 11 -10.32 -2.79 -30.76
N ILE A 12 -10.76 -1.90 -29.88
CA ILE A 12 -10.63 -2.03 -28.42
C ILE A 12 -11.96 -2.37 -27.75
N TRP A 13 -13.08 -1.81 -28.18
CA TRP A 13 -14.37 -2.10 -27.54
C TRP A 13 -14.77 -3.59 -27.56
N PRO A 14 -14.46 -4.38 -28.60
CA PRO A 14 -14.76 -5.81 -28.60
C PRO A 14 -13.94 -6.63 -27.61
N LEU A 15 -12.84 -6.08 -27.08
CA LEU A 15 -11.97 -6.80 -26.16
C LEU A 15 -12.66 -7.03 -24.81
N PRO A 16 -12.32 -8.12 -24.11
CA PRO A 16 -12.79 -8.37 -22.75
C PRO A 16 -12.46 -7.19 -21.82
N VAL A 17 -13.36 -6.90 -20.89
CA VAL A 17 -13.16 -5.80 -19.93
C VAL A 17 -11.93 -6.02 -19.04
N SER A 18 -11.48 -7.27 -18.86
CA SER A 18 -10.26 -7.63 -18.13
C SER A 18 -8.98 -7.15 -18.79
N ASP A 19 -9.00 -6.81 -20.08
CA ASP A 19 -7.83 -6.35 -20.81
C ASP A 19 -7.57 -4.85 -20.58
N LEU A 20 -8.55 -4.15 -20.01
CA LEU A 20 -8.41 -2.75 -19.62
C LEU A 20 -7.51 -2.62 -18.39
N LEU A 21 -6.57 -1.67 -18.44
CA LEU A 21 -5.69 -1.37 -17.31
C LEU A 21 -6.53 -1.04 -16.06
N TYR A 22 -6.09 -1.55 -14.91
CA TYR A 22 -6.78 -1.47 -13.60
C TYR A 22 -8.02 -2.38 -13.44
N VAL A 23 -8.36 -3.21 -14.44
CA VAL A 23 -9.43 -4.22 -14.32
C VAL A 23 -8.84 -5.61 -14.06
N GLY A 24 -8.54 -5.90 -12.79
CA GLY A 24 -8.16 -7.26 -12.37
C GLY A 24 -9.37 -8.16 -12.09
N ARG A 25 -9.09 -9.44 -11.75
CA ARG A 25 -10.11 -10.49 -11.49
C ARG A 25 -11.30 -10.03 -10.64
N ALA A 26 -11.04 -9.34 -9.52
CA ALA A 26 -12.10 -8.88 -8.62
C ALA A 26 -13.00 -7.79 -9.24
N THR A 27 -12.42 -6.89 -10.03
CA THR A 27 -13.17 -5.85 -10.75
C THR A 27 -13.95 -6.45 -11.90
N THR A 28 -13.36 -7.38 -12.66
CA THR A 28 -14.05 -8.12 -13.73
C THR A 28 -15.30 -8.82 -13.20
N GLU A 29 -15.20 -9.50 -12.05
CA GLU A 29 -16.36 -10.19 -11.48
C GLU A 29 -17.47 -9.22 -11.08
N LYS A 30 -17.13 -8.09 -10.45
CA LYS A 30 -18.11 -7.05 -10.12
C LYS A 30 -18.80 -6.48 -11.37
N LEU A 31 -18.05 -6.23 -12.44
CA LEU A 31 -18.59 -5.70 -13.69
C LEU A 31 -19.52 -6.72 -14.37
N ARG A 32 -19.17 -8.01 -14.34
CA ARG A 32 -20.00 -9.09 -14.87
C ARG A 32 -21.37 -9.18 -14.20
N LEU A 33 -21.46 -8.92 -12.90
CA LEU A 33 -22.75 -8.87 -12.18
C LEU A 33 -23.70 -7.79 -12.72
N TYR A 34 -23.17 -6.79 -13.43
CA TYR A 34 -23.94 -5.72 -14.09
C TYR A 34 -24.02 -5.89 -15.61
N GLY A 35 -23.69 -7.08 -16.13
CA GLY A 35 -23.75 -7.37 -17.56
C GLY A 35 -22.60 -6.79 -18.39
N ILE A 36 -21.61 -6.15 -17.77
CA ILE A 36 -20.47 -5.55 -18.45
C ILE A 36 -19.41 -6.62 -18.68
N ARG A 37 -19.17 -7.00 -19.94
CA ARG A 37 -18.24 -8.07 -20.33
C ARG A 37 -17.10 -7.56 -21.21
N THR A 38 -17.37 -6.55 -22.02
CA THR A 38 -16.40 -5.96 -22.94
C THR A 38 -16.00 -4.53 -22.53
N ILE A 39 -14.93 -4.02 -23.11
CA ILE A 39 -14.55 -2.60 -22.92
C ILE A 39 -15.64 -1.67 -23.49
N GLY A 40 -16.30 -2.07 -24.58
CA GLY A 40 -17.43 -1.35 -25.15
C GLY A 40 -18.61 -1.24 -24.20
N ASP A 41 -18.98 -2.34 -23.54
CA ASP A 41 -20.06 -2.35 -22.54
C ASP A 41 -19.76 -1.37 -21.40
N LEU A 42 -18.50 -1.33 -20.95
CA LEU A 42 -18.04 -0.44 -19.90
C LEU A 42 -18.05 1.04 -20.36
N ALA A 43 -17.67 1.30 -21.61
CA ALA A 43 -17.67 2.64 -22.18
C ALA A 43 -19.10 3.21 -22.32
N GLN A 44 -20.07 2.35 -22.64
CA GLN A 44 -21.48 2.70 -22.84
C GLN A 44 -22.33 2.66 -21.56
N ALA A 45 -21.82 2.03 -20.49
CA ALA A 45 -22.51 1.97 -19.21
C ALA A 45 -22.77 3.37 -18.62
N ASP A 46 -23.83 3.47 -17.82
CA ASP A 46 -24.13 4.70 -17.07
C ASP A 46 -22.97 5.04 -16.12
N ARG A 47 -22.36 6.20 -16.36
CA ARG A 47 -21.26 6.75 -15.57
C ARG A 47 -21.64 6.90 -14.09
N ALA A 48 -22.86 7.33 -13.79
CA ALA A 48 -23.33 7.50 -12.41
C ALA A 48 -23.46 6.16 -11.69
N MET A 49 -23.91 5.12 -12.39
CA MET A 49 -23.94 3.74 -11.88
C MET A 49 -22.52 3.25 -11.55
N LEU A 50 -21.55 3.44 -12.46
CA LEU A 50 -20.15 3.01 -12.23
C LEU A 50 -19.53 3.71 -11.01
N ILE A 51 -19.73 5.02 -10.86
CA ILE A 51 -19.27 5.78 -9.69
C ILE A 51 -19.90 5.24 -8.41
N ARG A 52 -21.21 4.96 -8.43
CA ARG A 52 -21.90 4.43 -7.24
C ARG A 52 -21.40 3.04 -6.82
N ARG A 53 -21.00 2.20 -7.78
CA ARG A 53 -20.57 0.82 -7.52
C ARG A 53 -19.07 0.67 -7.25
N LEU A 54 -18.24 1.47 -7.91
CA LEU A 54 -16.77 1.34 -7.89
C LEU A 54 -16.07 2.60 -7.36
N GLY A 55 -16.81 3.65 -6.99
CA GLY A 55 -16.27 4.92 -6.51
C GLY A 55 -15.44 5.64 -7.56
N VAL A 56 -14.34 6.26 -7.11
CA VAL A 56 -13.37 6.97 -7.97
C VAL A 56 -12.81 6.05 -9.07
N ASN A 57 -12.71 4.74 -8.81
CA ASN A 57 -12.25 3.80 -9.83
C ASN A 57 -13.28 3.61 -10.95
N GLY A 58 -14.58 3.67 -10.65
CA GLY A 58 -15.62 3.57 -11.67
C GLY A 58 -15.55 4.72 -12.67
N GLU A 59 -15.30 5.93 -12.19
CA GLU A 59 -15.07 7.11 -13.03
C GLU A 59 -13.85 6.94 -13.93
N LYS A 60 -12.71 6.53 -13.35
CA LYS A 60 -11.46 6.31 -14.10
C LYS A 60 -11.62 5.26 -15.18
N LEU A 61 -12.26 4.13 -14.85
CA LEU A 61 -12.48 3.04 -15.81
C LEU A 61 -13.36 3.48 -16.97
N TRP A 62 -14.41 4.28 -16.72
CA TRP A 62 -15.23 4.86 -17.77
C TRP A 62 -14.44 5.82 -18.67
N VAL A 63 -13.59 6.67 -18.09
CA VAL A 63 -12.67 7.56 -18.82
C VAL A 63 -11.71 6.75 -19.70
N PHE A 64 -11.12 5.69 -19.16
CA PHE A 64 -10.17 4.83 -19.89
C PHE A 64 -10.83 4.07 -21.03
N ALA A 65 -12.02 3.48 -20.81
CA ALA A 65 -12.75 2.76 -21.83
C ALA A 65 -13.19 3.67 -23.01
N ASN A 66 -13.36 4.97 -22.75
CA ASN A 66 -13.68 5.98 -23.76
C ASN A 66 -12.45 6.69 -24.36
N GLY A 67 -11.22 6.32 -23.96
CA GLY A 67 -9.99 6.93 -24.48
C GLY A 67 -9.82 8.40 -24.09
N LEU A 68 -10.38 8.80 -22.95
CA LEU A 68 -10.42 10.20 -22.48
C LEU A 68 -9.31 10.51 -21.46
N ASP A 69 -8.34 9.61 -21.26
CA ASP A 69 -7.22 9.88 -20.35
C ASP A 69 -6.32 11.00 -20.89
N GLN A 70 -6.06 11.98 -20.04
CA GLN A 70 -5.19 13.14 -20.32
C GLN A 70 -4.02 13.18 -19.33
N SER A 71 -3.73 12.06 -18.66
CA SER A 71 -2.60 11.95 -17.76
C SER A 71 -1.29 12.28 -18.48
N ARG A 72 -0.46 13.09 -17.84
CA ARG A 72 0.84 13.48 -18.39
C ARG A 72 1.80 12.30 -18.31
N VAL A 73 2.49 12.03 -19.42
CA VAL A 73 3.65 11.15 -19.42
C VAL A 73 4.75 11.84 -18.61
N MET A 74 5.22 11.17 -17.56
CA MET A 74 6.32 11.70 -16.76
C MET A 74 7.63 11.62 -17.54
N PRO A 75 8.53 12.61 -17.39
CA PRO A 75 9.87 12.54 -17.95
C PRO A 75 10.61 11.27 -17.53
N CYS A 76 11.55 10.81 -18.36
CA CYS A 76 12.32 9.59 -18.09
C CYS A 76 13.23 9.69 -16.85
N ASP A 77 13.59 10.90 -16.43
CA ASP A 77 14.38 11.23 -15.25
C ASP A 77 13.52 11.54 -14.01
N TYR A 78 12.19 11.43 -14.10
CA TYR A 78 11.31 11.67 -12.96
C TYR A 78 11.44 10.56 -11.91
N GLU A 79 12.02 10.90 -10.75
CA GLU A 79 12.07 10.01 -9.60
C GLU A 79 10.76 10.08 -8.80
N ILE A 80 10.09 8.94 -8.67
CA ILE A 80 8.86 8.84 -7.88
C ILE A 80 9.21 8.98 -6.40
N PRO A 81 8.66 9.95 -5.67
CA PRO A 81 8.95 10.12 -4.25
C PRO A 81 8.48 8.89 -3.46
N ILE A 82 9.38 8.37 -2.62
CA ILE A 82 9.11 7.20 -1.77
C ILE A 82 8.08 7.60 -0.72
N LYS A 83 6.90 6.98 -0.78
CA LYS A 83 5.78 7.25 0.17
C LYS A 83 5.81 6.38 1.42
N SER A 84 6.48 5.23 1.34
CA SER A 84 6.61 4.27 2.42
C SER A 84 7.77 3.32 2.16
N VAL A 85 8.40 2.82 3.22
CA VAL A 85 9.43 1.78 3.15
C VAL A 85 8.98 0.63 4.04
N GLY A 86 8.74 -0.54 3.44
CA GLY A 86 8.27 -1.73 4.16
C GLY A 86 9.06 -2.97 3.81
N HIS A 87 9.03 -3.92 4.74
CA HIS A 87 9.54 -5.26 4.54
C HIS A 87 8.64 -6.26 5.27
N GLY A 88 8.42 -7.43 4.66
CA GLY A 88 7.53 -8.43 5.18
C GLY A 88 7.86 -9.81 4.65
N ILE A 89 7.48 -10.81 5.44
CA ILE A 89 7.79 -12.22 5.18
C ILE A 89 6.53 -13.06 5.40
N THR A 90 6.40 -14.12 4.61
CA THR A 90 5.53 -15.25 4.93
C THR A 90 6.43 -16.31 5.57
N CYS A 91 6.20 -16.59 6.85
CA CYS A 91 7.04 -17.47 7.64
C CYS A 91 6.96 -18.91 7.10
N THR A 92 8.02 -19.70 7.32
CA THR A 92 8.04 -21.12 6.94
C THR A 92 6.97 -21.89 7.70
N ASP A 93 6.89 -21.66 9.00
CA ASP A 93 5.86 -22.15 9.92
C ASP A 93 5.07 -20.99 10.53
N ASP A 94 3.86 -21.29 11.01
CA ASP A 94 3.05 -20.29 11.69
C ASP A 94 3.72 -19.84 12.99
N LEU A 95 3.50 -18.59 13.39
CA LEU A 95 3.94 -18.07 14.67
C LEU A 95 2.86 -18.31 15.72
N PHE A 96 3.29 -18.78 16.90
CA PHE A 96 2.42 -19.21 18.00
C PHE A 96 2.53 -18.32 19.23
N SER A 97 3.57 -17.48 19.31
CA SER A 97 3.82 -16.64 20.48
C SER A 97 4.13 -15.18 20.14
N LYS A 98 3.86 -14.28 21.10
CA LYS A 98 4.23 -12.86 20.96
C LYS A 98 5.73 -12.66 20.85
N ASP A 99 6.53 -13.52 21.46
CA ASP A 99 7.99 -13.44 21.38
C ASP A 99 8.50 -13.77 19.97
N GLU A 100 7.94 -14.78 19.32
CA GLU A 100 8.24 -15.05 17.90
C GLU A 100 7.91 -13.85 17.01
N VAL A 101 6.73 -13.24 17.21
CA VAL A 101 6.34 -12.01 16.49
C VAL A 101 7.33 -10.89 16.74
N ARG A 102 7.79 -10.71 17.99
CA ARG A 102 8.78 -9.69 18.35
C ARG A 102 10.11 -9.92 17.62
N HIS A 103 10.56 -11.17 17.54
CA HIS A 103 11.79 -11.53 16.82
C HIS A 103 11.67 -11.25 15.32
N VAL A 104 10.57 -11.65 14.69
CA VAL A 104 10.34 -11.39 13.25
C VAL A 104 10.25 -9.89 12.97
N LEU A 105 9.50 -9.12 13.77
CA LEU A 105 9.42 -7.67 13.59
C LEU A 105 10.78 -6.98 13.76
N MET A 106 11.62 -7.45 14.67
CA MET A 106 12.99 -6.94 14.86
C MET A 106 13.84 -7.18 13.61
N GLU A 107 13.81 -8.40 13.06
CA GLU A 107 14.54 -8.75 11.84
C GLU A 107 14.09 -7.89 10.65
N LEU A 108 12.78 -7.84 10.38
CA LEU A 108 12.23 -7.07 9.26
C LEU A 108 12.55 -5.57 9.36
N SER A 109 12.60 -5.03 10.59
CA SER A 109 12.88 -3.61 10.82
C SER A 109 14.31 -3.21 10.44
N GLN A 110 15.27 -4.13 10.49
CA GLN A 110 16.66 -3.83 10.13
C GLN A 110 16.77 -3.38 8.67
N GLU A 111 16.09 -4.10 7.76
CA GLU A 111 16.07 -3.75 6.34
C GLU A 111 15.30 -2.44 6.09
N VAL A 112 14.21 -2.21 6.82
CA VAL A 112 13.47 -0.94 6.77
C VAL A 112 14.36 0.23 7.20
N GLY A 113 15.06 0.12 8.34
CA GLY A 113 15.97 1.15 8.84
C GLY A 113 17.14 1.41 7.88
N LEU A 114 17.71 0.36 7.29
CA LEU A 114 18.76 0.48 6.27
C LEU A 114 18.26 1.26 5.04
N LYS A 115 17.08 0.92 4.53
CA LYS A 115 16.46 1.61 3.38
C LYS A 115 16.12 3.07 3.71
N LEU A 116 15.63 3.37 4.91
CA LEU A 116 15.37 4.75 5.35
C LEU A 116 16.66 5.58 5.36
N ARG A 117 17.75 5.05 5.93
CA ARG A 117 19.06 5.72 5.95
C ARG A 117 19.61 5.94 4.53
N LYS A 118 19.55 4.92 3.68
CA LYS A 118 20.01 5.02 2.28
C LYS A 118 19.31 6.13 1.51
N ASN A 119 18.01 6.32 1.76
CA ASN A 119 17.20 7.32 1.07
C ASN A 119 17.12 8.66 1.82
N LYS A 120 17.85 8.84 2.94
CA LYS A 120 17.83 10.05 3.78
C LYS A 120 16.40 10.44 4.22
N LEU A 121 15.59 9.43 4.58
CA LEU A 121 14.21 9.59 5.04
C LEU A 121 14.08 9.12 6.49
N ALA A 122 13.22 9.77 7.25
CA ALA A 122 12.80 9.37 8.60
C ALA A 122 11.29 9.10 8.61
N ALA A 123 10.87 8.10 9.38
CA ALA A 123 9.49 7.71 9.52
C ALA A 123 8.84 8.42 10.69
N THR A 124 7.66 9.00 10.51
CA THR A 124 6.86 9.57 11.61
C THR A 124 5.78 8.61 12.11
N ARG A 125 5.51 7.55 11.35
CA ARG A 125 4.52 6.53 11.67
C ARG A 125 5.02 5.14 11.31
N VAL A 126 4.55 4.15 12.05
CA VAL A 126 4.78 2.73 11.77
C VAL A 126 3.45 2.06 11.43
N ARG A 127 3.48 1.16 10.45
CA ARG A 127 2.38 0.27 10.09
C ARG A 127 2.85 -1.17 10.20
N ILE A 128 2.00 -2.02 10.75
CA ILE A 128 2.17 -3.47 10.70
C ILE A 128 1.00 -4.10 9.93
N SER A 129 1.28 -5.14 9.17
CA SER A 129 0.28 -6.02 8.57
C SER A 129 0.48 -7.41 9.12
N VAL A 130 -0.59 -7.99 9.65
CA VAL A 130 -0.61 -9.32 10.23
C VAL A 130 -1.59 -10.16 9.45
N ARG A 131 -1.09 -11.25 8.87
CA ARG A 131 -1.93 -12.24 8.18
C ARG A 131 -1.89 -13.55 8.94
N ASP A 132 -3.06 -14.09 9.24
CA ASP A 132 -3.17 -15.39 9.89
C ASP A 132 -3.18 -16.55 8.89
N ASN A 133 -3.18 -17.77 9.41
CA ASN A 133 -3.21 -19.00 8.62
C ASN A 133 -4.55 -19.24 7.88
N THR A 134 -5.60 -18.47 8.17
CA THR A 134 -6.84 -18.43 7.38
C THR A 134 -6.77 -17.43 6.23
N LEU A 135 -5.59 -16.83 6.00
CA LEU A 135 -5.32 -15.76 5.02
C LEU A 135 -6.04 -14.44 5.33
N SER A 136 -6.60 -14.30 6.54
CA SER A 136 -7.22 -13.06 7.00
C SER A 136 -6.12 -12.06 7.35
N GLN A 137 -6.16 -10.88 6.74
CA GLN A 137 -5.17 -9.83 6.94
C GLN A 137 -5.76 -8.67 7.74
N ARG A 138 -5.02 -8.21 8.75
CA ARG A 138 -5.33 -7.01 9.53
C ARG A 138 -4.14 -6.08 9.55
N GLU A 139 -4.41 -4.79 9.34
CA GLU A 139 -3.40 -3.74 9.35
C GLU A 139 -3.62 -2.77 10.50
N TYR A 140 -2.54 -2.39 11.16
CA TYR A 140 -2.55 -1.44 12.25
C TYR A 140 -1.50 -0.36 11.97
N GLN A 141 -1.79 0.89 12.32
CA GLN A 141 -0.82 1.98 12.22
C GLN A 141 -0.78 2.84 13.48
N GLY A 142 0.41 3.26 13.88
CA GLY A 142 0.70 4.08 15.05
C GLY A 142 1.59 5.28 14.71
N LYS A 143 1.49 6.35 15.50
CA LYS A 143 2.45 7.46 15.44
C LYS A 143 3.68 7.11 16.26
N LEU A 144 4.86 7.50 15.77
CA LEU A 144 6.09 7.48 16.53
C LEU A 144 6.20 8.79 17.33
N THR A 145 6.88 8.74 18.47
CA THR A 145 7.13 9.93 19.31
C THR A 145 7.98 10.95 18.57
N PHE A 146 9.05 10.48 17.93
CA PHE A 146 9.94 11.28 17.10
C PHE A 146 10.10 10.65 15.72
N PRO A 147 10.35 11.46 14.67
CA PRO A 147 10.71 10.94 13.36
C PRO A 147 12.00 10.11 13.45
N THR A 148 11.97 8.84 13.04
CA THR A 148 13.09 7.92 13.28
C THR A 148 13.60 7.24 12.02
N GLN A 149 14.89 6.90 12.04
CA GLN A 149 15.53 5.95 11.12
C GLN A 149 15.99 4.69 11.86
N SER A 150 15.77 4.63 13.18
CA SER A 150 16.25 3.54 14.02
C SER A 150 15.36 2.31 13.87
N TYR A 151 15.98 1.19 13.51
CA TYR A 151 15.25 -0.07 13.36
C TYR A 151 14.73 -0.58 14.72
N THR A 152 15.42 -0.26 15.83
CA THR A 152 15.00 -0.68 17.17
C THR A 152 13.75 0.07 17.61
N GLU A 153 13.66 1.37 17.33
CA GLU A 153 12.45 2.17 17.61
C GLU A 153 11.27 1.72 16.74
N ILE A 154 11.52 1.46 15.45
CA ILE A 154 10.49 0.95 14.52
C ILE A 154 9.98 -0.42 14.99
N ALA A 155 10.89 -1.34 15.34
CA ALA A 155 10.53 -2.67 15.83
C ALA A 155 9.74 -2.60 17.14
N ALA A 156 10.20 -1.78 18.10
CA ALA A 156 9.54 -1.61 19.39
C ALA A 156 8.14 -1.02 19.22
N ALA A 157 7.98 0.04 18.44
CA ALA A 157 6.68 0.65 18.17
C ALA A 157 5.75 -0.29 17.40
N GLY A 158 6.28 -1.05 16.43
CA GLY A 158 5.52 -2.08 15.71
C GLY A 158 5.03 -3.18 16.64
N PHE A 159 5.86 -3.65 17.57
CA PHE A 159 5.50 -4.67 18.55
C PHE A 159 4.52 -4.16 19.61
N GLU A 160 4.67 -2.92 20.08
CA GLU A 160 3.69 -2.29 20.97
C GLU A 160 2.32 -2.19 20.30
N LEU A 161 2.30 -1.76 19.03
CA LEU A 161 1.09 -1.65 18.23
C LEU A 161 0.42 -3.02 18.05
N PHE A 162 1.21 -4.06 17.80
CA PHE A 162 0.75 -5.45 17.77
C PHE A 162 0.07 -5.83 19.10
N CYS A 163 0.77 -5.67 20.22
CA CYS A 163 0.25 -6.02 21.55
C CYS A 163 -1.03 -5.27 21.92
N LYS A 164 -1.15 -4.01 21.50
CA LYS A 164 -2.29 -3.13 21.83
C LYS A 164 -3.53 -3.39 20.98
N LYS A 165 -3.36 -3.80 19.72
CA LYS A 165 -4.45 -3.82 18.73
C LYS A 165 -4.76 -5.22 18.20
N HIS A 166 -3.80 -6.12 18.15
CA HIS A 166 -4.02 -7.45 17.60
C HIS A 166 -4.60 -8.39 18.67
N THR A 167 -5.71 -9.03 18.33
CA THR A 167 -6.29 -10.11 19.13
C THR A 167 -5.88 -11.46 18.54
N TRP A 168 -5.27 -12.29 19.37
CA TRP A 168 -4.73 -13.58 18.96
C TRP A 168 -5.84 -14.62 18.86
N ASN A 169 -6.47 -14.70 17.68
CA ASN A 169 -7.52 -15.69 17.39
C ASN A 169 -6.98 -16.91 16.65
N ASN A 170 -6.02 -16.68 15.74
CA ASN A 170 -5.42 -17.66 14.86
C ASN A 170 -3.90 -17.47 14.87
N ASN A 171 -3.16 -18.51 14.49
CA ASN A 171 -1.71 -18.41 14.36
C ASN A 171 -1.33 -17.53 13.17
N ILE A 172 -0.20 -16.85 13.29
CA ILE A 172 0.20 -15.82 12.34
C ILE A 172 1.08 -16.44 11.27
N ARG A 173 0.71 -16.27 9.99
CA ARG A 173 1.43 -16.84 8.84
C ARG A 173 2.38 -15.84 8.19
N SER A 174 2.00 -14.56 8.16
CA SER A 174 2.83 -13.51 7.55
C SER A 174 2.80 -12.24 8.38
N LEU A 175 3.95 -11.55 8.40
CA LEU A 175 4.14 -10.27 9.05
C LEU A 175 4.81 -9.29 8.09
N THR A 176 4.35 -8.05 8.10
CA THR A 176 4.98 -6.94 7.41
C THR A 176 5.09 -5.77 8.36
N ILE A 177 6.24 -5.11 8.39
CA ILE A 177 6.43 -3.82 9.05
C ILE A 177 6.78 -2.76 8.01
N SER A 178 6.24 -1.56 8.18
CA SER A 178 6.41 -0.47 7.23
C SER A 178 6.54 0.87 7.94
N ALA A 179 7.60 1.59 7.59
CA ALA A 179 7.75 3.00 7.83
C ALA A 179 6.88 3.78 6.85
N ILE A 180 5.99 4.62 7.38
CA ILE A 180 5.02 5.41 6.61
C ILE A 180 5.07 6.86 7.09
N ASP A 181 4.50 7.76 6.29
CA ASP A 181 4.49 9.21 6.58
C ASP A 181 5.92 9.73 6.73
N LEU A 182 6.69 9.57 5.63
CA LEU A 182 8.12 9.80 5.58
C LEU A 182 8.43 11.28 5.39
N ILE A 183 9.43 11.75 6.13
CA ILE A 183 9.99 13.10 6.00
C ILE A 183 11.50 13.02 5.71
N PRO A 184 12.11 14.05 5.12
CA PRO A 184 13.57 14.12 5.02
C PRO A 184 14.22 14.01 6.40
N SER A 185 15.31 13.23 6.53
CA SER A 185 15.94 12.97 7.83
C SER A 185 16.55 14.21 8.49
N GLY A 186 16.82 15.27 7.70
CA GLY A 186 17.31 16.55 8.19
C GLY A 186 16.22 17.56 8.56
N THR A 187 14.95 17.17 8.54
CA THR A 187 13.85 18.08 8.90
C THR A 187 13.97 18.50 10.38
N PRO A 188 14.00 19.80 10.69
CA PRO A 188 14.05 20.27 12.08
C PRO A 188 12.83 19.78 12.85
N ILE A 189 13.06 19.28 14.06
CA ILE A 189 12.00 18.84 14.96
C ILE A 189 11.88 19.81 16.14
N GLN A 190 10.65 20.08 16.54
CA GLN A 190 10.39 20.84 17.76
C GLN A 190 10.48 19.88 18.94
N LEU A 191 11.40 20.17 19.86
CA LEU A 191 11.52 19.46 21.13
C LEU A 191 10.56 20.11 22.15
N ASP A 192 10.07 19.30 23.08
CA ASP A 192 9.45 19.80 24.30
C ASP A 192 10.45 19.75 25.46
N LEU A 193 10.12 20.43 26.56
CA LEU A 193 10.96 20.51 27.75
C LEU A 193 11.06 19.16 28.51
N TRP A 194 10.17 18.22 28.22
CA TRP A 194 9.92 17.04 29.05
C TRP A 194 10.40 15.72 28.41
N SER A 195 10.75 15.76 27.13
CA SER A 195 11.17 14.60 26.34
C SER A 195 12.67 14.38 26.38
N ASP A 196 13.08 13.16 26.71
CA ASP A 196 14.48 12.74 26.69
C ASP A 196 14.95 12.43 25.25
N PHE A 197 15.29 13.49 24.51
CA PHE A 197 15.78 13.37 23.13
C PHE A 197 17.18 12.74 23.02
N THR A 198 17.92 12.62 24.13
CA THR A 198 19.30 12.12 24.10
C THR A 198 19.40 10.64 23.76
N LYS A 199 18.34 9.86 24.04
CA LYS A 199 18.23 8.44 23.68
C LYS A 199 17.88 8.21 22.20
N HIS A 200 17.25 9.18 21.55
CA HIS A 200 16.83 9.10 20.15
C HIS A 200 17.99 9.32 19.16
N ASN A 201 19.00 10.10 19.57
CA ASN A 201 20.17 10.42 18.73
C ASN A 201 21.27 9.34 18.75
N LYS A 202 21.12 8.25 19.50
CA LYS A 202 22.10 7.15 19.59
C LYS A 202 21.67 5.97 18.72
#